data_AF-F3GJI2-F1
#
_entry.id   AF-F3GJI2-F1
#
_cell.length_a   1.000
_cell.length_b   1.000
_cell.length_c   1.000
_cell.angle_alpha   90.00
_cell.angle_beta   90.00
_cell.angle_gamma   90.00
#
_symmetry.space_group_name_H-M   'P 1'
#
loop_
_entity.id
_entity.type
_entity.pdbx_description
1 polymer ?
#
loop_
_entity_poly.entity_id
_entity_poly.type
_entity_poly.pdbx_seq_one_letter_code
_entity_poly.pdbx_strand_id
1 'polypeptide(L)'
;GEEWEILPPLVTAVGVNDQTERPHYVFQDGKYYLFTISHKFTYADGVTGPDGVYGFVGEHLFGPYRPMNASGLVLGNPPAQPFQTYSHCVMPNGLVTSFIDSVPTSGDDYRIGGTEAPTVRILLKGDRSFVQEEYDYGYVPAMKDVQLS
;
A
#
# COMPACT_ATOMS: atom_id res chain seq x y z
N GLY A 1 -21.90 -16.93 -6.66
CA GLY A 1 -21.65 -17.19 -8.09
C GLY A 1 -20.18 -17.48 -8.25
N GLU A 2 -19.84 -18.42 -9.13
CA GLU A 2 -18.45 -18.80 -9.45
C GLU A 2 -17.98 -18.22 -10.80
N GLU A 3 -18.87 -17.47 -11.47
CA GLU A 3 -18.62 -16.82 -12.77
C GLU A 3 -18.18 -15.37 -12.59
N TRP A 4 -17.28 -14.91 -13.46
CA TRP A 4 -16.73 -13.56 -13.47
C TRP A 4 -16.78 -12.95 -14.87
N GLU A 5 -17.07 -11.66 -14.96
CA GLU A 5 -16.99 -10.86 -16.19
C GLU A 5 -15.86 -9.84 -16.06
N ILE A 6 -15.02 -9.72 -17.10
CA ILE A 6 -13.95 -8.72 -17.14
C ILE A 6 -14.55 -7.36 -17.53
N LEU A 7 -14.25 -6.34 -16.73
CA LEU A 7 -14.68 -4.96 -16.94
C LEU A 7 -13.47 -4.05 -17.25
N PRO A 8 -13.69 -2.80 -17.70
CA PRO A 8 -12.63 -1.81 -17.81
C PRO A 8 -11.88 -1.60 -16.47
N PRO A 9 -10.58 -1.24 -16.52
CA PRO A 9 -9.79 -0.99 -15.32
C PRO A 9 -10.24 0.29 -14.60
N LEU A 10 -10.03 0.34 -13.28
CA LEU A 10 -10.38 1.50 -12.45
C LEU A 10 -9.33 2.62 -12.51
N VAL A 11 -8.06 2.25 -12.63
CA VAL A 11 -6.91 3.14 -12.76
C VAL A 11 -5.96 2.53 -13.79
N THR A 12 -5.38 3.38 -14.63
CA THR A 12 -4.30 3.00 -15.55
C THR A 12 -3.06 3.84 -15.27
N ALA A 13 -1.88 3.24 -15.39
CA ALA A 13 -0.59 3.88 -15.15
C ALA A 13 0.31 3.87 -16.41
N VAL A 14 -0.31 3.93 -17.60
CA VAL A 14 0.41 3.94 -18.88
C VAL A 14 1.38 5.12 -18.92
N GLY A 15 2.65 4.85 -19.21
CA GLY A 15 3.71 5.85 -19.23
C GLY A 15 4.15 6.35 -17.84
N VAL A 16 3.68 5.72 -16.76
CA VAL A 16 4.01 6.09 -15.38
C VAL A 16 4.71 4.96 -14.65
N ASN A 17 4.07 3.80 -14.51
CA ASN A 17 4.64 2.65 -13.81
C ASN A 17 4.06 1.34 -14.38
N ASP A 18 4.91 0.35 -14.61
CA ASP A 18 4.53 -0.94 -15.19
C ASP A 18 3.69 -1.81 -14.23
N GLN A 19 3.83 -1.58 -12.92
CA GLN A 19 3.29 -2.47 -11.90
C GLN A 19 2.40 -1.71 -10.91
N THR A 20 1.12 -2.06 -10.91
CA THR A 20 0.13 -1.66 -9.90
C THR A 20 -0.39 -2.92 -9.21
N GLU A 21 0.44 -3.46 -8.33
CA GLU A 21 0.23 -4.78 -7.75
C GLU A 21 -0.71 -4.74 -6.55
N ARG A 22 -1.19 -5.94 -6.17
CA ARG A 22 -2.00 -6.21 -4.97
C ARG A 22 -3.08 -5.14 -4.71
N PRO A 23 -3.94 -4.80 -5.70
CA PRO A 23 -4.95 -3.77 -5.50
C PRO A 23 -5.96 -4.18 -4.42
N HIS A 24 -6.29 -3.27 -3.51
CA HIS A 24 -7.23 -3.54 -2.41
C HIS A 24 -7.95 -2.27 -1.95
N TYR A 25 -9.11 -2.43 -1.30
CA TYR A 25 -9.94 -1.33 -0.84
C TYR A 25 -9.91 -1.15 0.67
N VAL A 26 -9.98 0.12 1.09
CA VAL A 26 -10.62 0.52 2.35
C VAL A 26 -11.83 1.38 2.01
N PHE A 27 -12.97 1.07 2.64
CA PHE A 27 -14.16 1.91 2.58
C PHE A 27 -14.27 2.70 3.87
N GLN A 28 -14.18 4.04 3.78
CA GLN A 28 -14.21 4.92 4.95
C GLN A 28 -14.89 6.23 4.57
N ASP A 29 -15.75 6.75 5.45
CA ASP A 29 -16.41 8.05 5.30
C ASP A 29 -17.16 8.22 3.96
N GLY A 30 -17.78 7.14 3.47
CA GLY A 30 -18.49 7.11 2.18
C GLY A 30 -17.58 7.12 0.95
N LYS A 31 -16.27 6.91 1.12
CA LYS A 31 -15.27 6.96 0.05
C LYS A 31 -14.67 5.59 -0.25
N TYR A 32 -14.17 5.48 -1.47
CA TYR A 32 -13.47 4.32 -2.01
C TYR A 32 -11.97 4.62 -2.03
N TYR A 33 -11.22 4.12 -1.05
CA TYR A 33 -9.76 4.20 -1.05
C TYR A 33 -9.19 2.97 -1.74
N LEU A 34 -8.77 3.13 -2.99
CA LEU A 34 -8.11 2.09 -3.78
C LEU A 34 -6.60 2.18 -3.56
N PHE A 35 -6.03 1.18 -2.89
CA PHE A 35 -4.60 1.06 -2.69
C PHE A 35 -3.97 0.07 -3.66
N THR A 36 -2.71 0.27 -3.99
CA THR A 36 -1.88 -0.61 -4.81
C THR A 36 -0.42 -0.45 -4.38
N ILE A 37 0.37 -1.50 -4.50
CA ILE A 37 1.82 -1.43 -4.23
C ILE A 37 2.60 -1.36 -5.53
N SER A 38 3.78 -0.75 -5.47
CA SER A 38 4.66 -0.63 -6.64
C SER A 38 6.11 -0.48 -6.21
N HIS A 39 7.00 -0.66 -7.18
CA HIS A 39 8.43 -0.55 -7.04
C HIS A 39 8.97 0.77 -7.59
N LYS A 40 10.11 1.21 -7.05
CA LYS A 40 10.93 2.29 -7.59
C LYS A 40 11.41 1.99 -9.01
N PHE A 41 11.82 0.76 -9.27
CA PHE A 41 12.46 0.35 -10.52
C PHE A 41 11.49 0.01 -11.66
N THR A 42 10.18 0.03 -11.39
CA THR A 42 9.13 -0.17 -12.40
C THR A 42 8.52 1.13 -12.92
N TYR A 43 8.99 2.28 -12.42
CA TYR A 43 8.64 3.59 -12.96
C TYR A 43 9.21 3.77 -14.36
N ALA A 44 8.46 4.49 -15.20
CA ALA A 44 8.91 4.92 -16.51
C ALA A 44 10.04 5.96 -16.41
N ASP A 45 10.79 6.11 -17.50
CA ASP A 45 11.86 7.10 -17.62
C ASP A 45 11.38 8.52 -17.28
N GLY A 46 12.16 9.25 -16.48
CA GLY A 46 11.85 10.62 -16.06
C GLY A 46 10.88 10.74 -14.87
N VAL A 47 10.36 9.62 -14.35
CA VAL A 47 9.52 9.58 -13.14
C VAL A 47 10.18 8.67 -12.10
N THR A 48 10.01 8.97 -10.82
CA THR A 48 10.48 8.08 -9.76
C THR A 48 9.66 8.23 -8.49
N GLY A 49 9.67 7.17 -7.68
CA GLY A 49 9.07 7.09 -6.36
C GLY A 49 9.76 5.98 -5.54
N PRO A 50 9.48 5.88 -4.23
CA PRO A 50 9.97 4.76 -3.42
C PRO A 50 9.15 3.48 -3.66
N ASP A 51 9.70 2.33 -3.32
CA ASP A 51 8.92 1.12 -3.07
C ASP A 51 7.92 1.39 -1.95
N GLY A 52 6.68 0.93 -2.09
CA GLY A 52 5.66 1.21 -1.08
C GLY A 52 4.23 1.00 -1.55
N VAL A 53 3.29 1.47 -0.73
CA VAL A 53 1.88 1.56 -1.10
C VAL A 53 1.54 2.96 -1.61
N TYR A 54 0.86 2.96 -2.74
CA TYR A 54 0.23 4.09 -3.39
C TYR A 54 -1.29 3.95 -3.26
N GLY A 55 -2.01 5.05 -3.41
CA GLY A 55 -3.46 5.04 -3.25
C GLY A 55 -4.16 6.15 -4.01
N PHE A 56 -5.44 5.92 -4.23
CA PHE A 56 -6.35 6.82 -4.90
C PHE A 56 -7.69 6.82 -4.17
N VAL A 57 -8.38 7.96 -4.14
CA VAL A 57 -9.69 8.10 -3.48
C VAL A 57 -10.75 8.62 -4.44
N GLY A 58 -11.95 8.03 -4.38
CA GLY A 58 -13.13 8.47 -5.13
C GLY A 58 -14.41 8.38 -4.29
N GLU A 59 -15.46 9.06 -4.75
CA GLU A 59 -16.81 8.97 -4.13
C GLU A 59 -17.63 7.80 -4.70
N HIS A 60 -17.15 7.17 -5.77
CA HIS A 60 -17.83 6.08 -6.47
C HIS A 60 -16.84 4.97 -6.84
N LEU A 61 -17.34 3.73 -6.93
CA LEU A 61 -16.53 2.55 -7.26
C LEU A 61 -15.76 2.72 -8.58
N PHE A 62 -16.41 3.23 -9.62
CA PHE A 62 -15.83 3.41 -10.96
C PHE A 62 -15.16 4.79 -11.16
N GLY A 63 -14.92 5.54 -10.09
CA GLY A 63 -14.25 6.83 -10.13
C GLY A 63 -15.19 8.04 -10.42
N PRO A 64 -14.62 9.20 -10.74
CA PRO A 64 -13.19 9.45 -10.93
C PRO A 64 -12.40 9.34 -9.62
N TYR A 65 -11.17 8.84 -9.73
CA TYR A 65 -10.22 8.71 -8.63
C TYR A 65 -9.24 9.88 -8.60
N ARG A 66 -8.86 10.32 -7.40
CA ARG A 66 -7.80 11.32 -7.16
C ARG A 66 -6.62 10.67 -6.44
N PRO A 67 -5.36 10.95 -6.82
CA PRO A 67 -4.20 10.41 -6.10
C PRO A 67 -4.15 10.89 -4.65
N MET A 68 -3.91 9.98 -3.71
CA MET A 68 -3.70 10.29 -2.31
C MET A 68 -2.44 11.15 -2.13
N ASN A 69 -2.45 12.09 -1.17
CA ASN A 69 -1.33 13.01 -0.89
C ASN A 69 -0.83 13.77 -2.13
N ALA A 70 -1.71 14.06 -3.08
CA ALA A 70 -1.45 14.70 -4.38
C ALA A 70 -0.56 13.92 -5.37
N SER A 71 0.28 13.00 -4.92
CA SER A 71 1.20 12.22 -5.77
C SER A 71 0.76 10.77 -6.00
N GLY A 72 -0.15 10.27 -5.16
CA GLY A 72 -0.50 8.86 -5.03
C GLY A 72 0.26 8.15 -3.92
N LEU A 73 1.42 8.65 -3.46
CA LEU A 73 2.22 7.98 -2.43
C LEU A 73 1.50 8.00 -1.07
N VAL A 74 1.31 6.83 -0.45
CA VAL A 74 0.64 6.69 0.86
C VAL A 74 1.65 6.36 1.96
N LEU A 75 2.50 5.36 1.73
CA LEU A 75 3.58 4.95 2.64
C LEU A 75 4.71 4.33 1.81
N GLY A 76 5.85 5.01 1.75
CA GLY A 76 7.03 4.58 0.99
C GLY A 76 8.21 4.27 1.91
N ASN A 77 9.07 3.35 1.48
CA ASN A 77 10.28 2.99 2.20
C ASN A 77 11.23 4.20 2.33
N PRO A 78 11.94 4.33 3.46
CA PRO A 78 12.90 5.41 3.65
C PRO A 78 14.09 5.25 2.69
N PRO A 79 14.66 6.35 2.15
CA PRO A 79 15.79 6.27 1.22
C PRO A 79 17.04 5.56 1.77
N ALA A 80 17.23 5.56 3.10
CA ALA A 80 18.35 4.88 3.74
C ALA A 80 18.21 3.34 3.77
N GLN A 81 16.97 2.84 3.67
CA GLN A 81 16.68 1.40 3.59
C GLN A 81 15.57 1.18 2.54
N PRO A 82 15.87 1.44 1.24
CA PRO A 82 14.85 1.60 0.20
C PRO A 82 14.06 0.33 -0.08
N PHE A 83 14.61 -0.84 0.28
CA PHE A 83 14.00 -2.15 0.09
C PHE A 83 13.72 -2.85 1.43
N GLN A 84 13.61 -2.11 2.54
CA GLN A 84 13.43 -2.74 3.85
C GLN A 84 12.16 -3.59 3.91
N THR A 85 11.09 -3.17 3.23
CA THR A 85 9.79 -3.84 3.28
C THR A 85 9.07 -3.81 1.93
N TYR A 86 8.26 -4.83 1.65
CA TYR A 86 7.39 -4.86 0.49
C TYR A 86 6.02 -5.51 0.80
N SER A 87 5.12 -5.47 -0.18
CA SER A 87 3.75 -5.99 -0.05
C SER A 87 2.93 -5.38 1.10
N HIS A 88 3.04 -4.05 1.22
CA HIS A 88 2.25 -3.23 2.13
C HIS A 88 0.73 -3.43 1.88
N CYS A 89 -0.02 -3.77 2.93
CA CYS A 89 -1.46 -4.04 2.87
C CYS A 89 -2.19 -3.17 3.90
N VAL A 90 -2.94 -2.18 3.41
CA VAL A 90 -3.69 -1.23 4.24
C VAL A 90 -5.03 -1.84 4.63
N MET A 91 -5.25 -2.00 5.93
CA MET A 91 -6.47 -2.58 6.49
C MET A 91 -7.49 -1.49 6.88
N PRO A 92 -8.80 -1.81 6.99
CA PRO A 92 -9.82 -0.81 7.32
C PRO A 92 -9.72 -0.21 8.74
N ASN A 93 -8.89 -0.77 9.61
CA ASN A 93 -8.55 -0.20 10.93
C ASN A 93 -7.38 0.81 10.86
N GLY A 94 -6.86 1.10 9.67
CA GLY A 94 -5.73 2.00 9.44
C GLY A 94 -4.35 1.36 9.67
N LEU A 95 -4.29 0.08 10.04
CA LEU A 95 -3.03 -0.65 10.15
C LEU A 95 -2.52 -1.08 8.77
N VAL A 96 -1.21 -1.11 8.61
CA VAL A 96 -0.51 -1.48 7.38
C VAL A 96 0.54 -2.53 7.73
N THR A 97 0.33 -3.77 7.28
CA THR A 97 1.31 -4.85 7.40
C THR A 97 2.15 -4.94 6.13
N SER A 98 3.39 -5.41 6.24
CA SER A 98 4.32 -5.66 5.13
C SER A 98 5.34 -6.70 5.57
N PHE A 99 6.02 -7.36 4.61
CA PHE A 99 7.13 -8.26 4.93
C PHE A 99 8.47 -7.54 4.77
N ILE A 100 9.47 -7.94 5.54
CA ILE A 100 10.85 -7.47 5.43
C ILE A 100 11.52 -8.16 4.24
N ASP A 101 12.02 -7.38 3.29
CA ASP A 101 12.75 -7.89 2.13
C ASP A 101 14.27 -7.82 2.41
N SER A 102 14.89 -6.66 2.20
CA SER A 102 16.34 -6.50 2.31
C SER A 102 16.72 -5.21 3.05
N VAL A 103 17.46 -5.35 4.15
CA VAL A 103 17.89 -4.24 5.00
C VAL A 103 19.42 -4.08 4.91
N PRO A 104 19.95 -2.89 4.57
CA PRO A 104 21.39 -2.64 4.56
C PRO A 104 22.04 -2.91 5.93
N THR A 105 23.27 -3.41 5.94
CA THR A 105 24.04 -3.65 7.17
C THR A 105 25.36 -2.86 7.15
N SER A 106 26.50 -3.54 7.11
CA SER A 106 27.82 -2.92 7.03
C SER A 106 28.41 -3.04 5.64
N GLY A 107 28.90 -1.93 5.08
CA GLY A 107 29.41 -1.91 3.72
C GLY A 107 28.29 -2.12 2.69
N ASP A 108 28.54 -2.96 1.69
CA ASP A 108 27.59 -3.29 0.62
C ASP A 108 26.71 -4.52 0.96
N ASP A 109 26.80 -5.06 2.18
CA ASP A 109 26.04 -6.22 2.62
C ASP A 109 24.63 -5.87 3.08
N TYR A 110 23.72 -6.82 2.91
CA TYR A 110 22.33 -6.74 3.34
C TYR A 110 21.90 -7.95 4.16
N ARG A 111 20.93 -7.73 5.05
CA ARG A 111 20.23 -8.77 5.79
C ARG A 111 18.87 -9.01 5.15
N ILE A 112 18.64 -10.25 4.72
CA ILE A 112 17.34 -10.69 4.22
C ILE A 112 16.38 -10.93 5.38
N GLY A 113 15.14 -10.49 5.19
CA GLY A 113 14.02 -10.77 6.07
C GLY A 113 13.37 -12.11 5.77
N GLY A 114 12.31 -12.10 4.95
CA GLY A 114 11.41 -13.25 4.80
C GLY A 114 10.51 -13.45 6.03
N THR A 115 10.25 -12.38 6.77
CA THR A 115 9.39 -12.34 7.96
C THR A 115 8.61 -11.02 7.99
N GLU A 116 7.57 -10.92 8.82
CA GLU A 116 6.75 -9.72 8.92
C GLU A 116 7.53 -8.53 9.49
N ALA A 117 7.23 -7.35 8.99
CA ALA A 117 7.73 -6.08 9.51
C ALA A 117 6.88 -5.60 10.70
N PRO A 118 7.35 -4.58 11.44
CA PRO A 118 6.50 -3.84 12.37
C PRO A 118 5.28 -3.29 11.64
N THR A 119 4.09 -3.50 12.20
CA THR A 119 2.86 -2.96 11.59
C THR A 119 2.78 -1.47 11.85
N VAL A 120 2.50 -0.68 10.82
CA VAL A 120 2.40 0.79 10.92
C VAL A 120 0.94 1.23 10.91
N ARG A 121 0.58 2.25 11.68
CA ARG A 121 -0.74 2.89 11.57
C ARG A 121 -0.68 4.15 10.74
N ILE A 122 -1.64 4.27 9.82
CA ILE A 122 -1.94 5.50 9.09
C ILE A 122 -3.36 5.99 9.41
N LEU A 123 -3.56 7.29 9.32
CA LEU A 123 -4.88 7.93 9.35
C LEU A 123 -5.23 8.43 7.95
N LEU A 124 -6.43 8.11 7.47
CA LEU A 124 -6.98 8.63 6.22
C LEU A 124 -7.87 9.84 6.54
N LYS A 125 -7.59 10.99 5.91
CA LYS A 125 -8.35 12.25 6.07
C LYS A 125 -8.58 12.89 4.70
N GLY A 126 -9.76 12.66 4.13
CA GLY A 126 -10.04 13.10 2.76
C GLY A 126 -9.12 12.40 1.77
N ASP A 127 -8.37 13.15 0.98
CA ASP A 127 -7.38 12.65 0.02
C ASP A 127 -5.94 12.62 0.58
N ARG A 128 -5.78 12.58 1.91
CA ARG A 128 -4.47 12.53 2.56
C ARG A 128 -4.33 11.39 3.56
N SER A 129 -3.10 10.90 3.74
CA SER A 129 -2.72 9.94 4.78
C SER A 129 -1.64 10.50 5.72
N PHE A 130 -1.61 10.02 6.96
CA PHE A 130 -0.62 10.42 7.96
C PHE A 130 -0.18 9.20 8.77
N VAL A 131 1.12 8.92 8.83
CA VAL A 131 1.68 7.93 9.76
C VAL A 131 1.50 8.43 11.19
N GLN A 132 1.07 7.56 12.10
CA GLN A 132 0.80 7.91 13.49
C GLN A 132 1.72 7.17 14.47
N GLU A 133 1.80 5.84 14.35
CA GLU A 133 2.45 4.96 15.33
C GLU A 133 2.88 3.65 14.69
N GLU A 134 3.78 2.95 15.37
CA GLU A 134 4.33 1.64 15.02
C GLU A 134 3.95 0.62 16.10
N TYR A 135 3.70 -0.61 15.68
CA TYR A 135 3.32 -1.76 16.52
C TYR A 135 4.35 -2.88 16.36
N ASP A 136 4.20 -3.94 17.16
CA ASP A 136 5.03 -5.13 17.06
C ASP A 136 5.06 -5.75 15.64
N TYR A 137 6.11 -6.52 15.38
CA TYR A 137 6.28 -7.29 14.15
C TYR A 137 5.06 -8.19 13.89
N GLY A 138 4.47 -8.08 12.71
CA GLY A 138 3.34 -8.92 12.29
C GLY A 138 2.05 -8.72 13.10
N TYR A 139 1.88 -7.56 13.75
CA TYR A 139 0.65 -7.24 14.49
C TYR A 139 -0.55 -7.02 13.54
N VAL A 140 -1.26 -8.10 13.22
CA VAL A 140 -2.44 -8.10 12.34
C VAL A 140 -3.70 -8.52 13.12
N PRO A 141 -4.28 -7.62 13.94
CA PRO A 141 -5.45 -7.96 14.75
C PRO A 141 -6.74 -7.99 13.92
N ALA A 142 -7.68 -8.86 14.33
CA ALA A 142 -9.03 -8.87 13.76
C ALA A 142 -9.80 -7.59 14.13
N MET A 143 -10.61 -7.07 13.20
CA MET A 143 -11.56 -5.98 13.48
C MET A 143 -12.86 -6.48 14.13
N LYS A 144 -13.16 -7.77 13.96
CA LYS A 144 -14.35 -8.42 14.48
C LYS A 144 -14.02 -9.87 14.78
N ASP A 145 -14.47 -10.33 15.93
CA ASP A 145 -14.49 -11.75 16.29
C ASP A 145 -15.83 -12.38 15.85
N VAL A 146 -15.77 -13.55 15.22
CA VAL A 146 -16.95 -14.24 14.67
C VAL A 146 -17.18 -15.52 15.46
N GLN A 147 -18.26 -15.56 16.21
CA GLN A 147 -18.66 -16.72 17.00
C GLN A 147 -19.29 -17.78 16.10
N LEU A 148 -18.73 -18.99 16.13
CA LEU A 148 -19.24 -20.14 15.39
C LEU A 148 -20.36 -20.81 16.20
N SER A 149 -21.48 -21.12 15.53
CA SER A 149 -22.62 -21.86 16.10
C SER A 149 -22.51 -23.36 15.86
#